data_AF-A0A2N2F0E8-F1
#
_entry.id   AF-A0A2N2F0E8-F1
#
_cell.length_a   1.000
_cell.length_b   1.000
_cell.length_c   1.000
_cell.angle_alpha   90.00
_cell.angle_beta   90.00
_cell.angle_gamma   90.00
#
_symmetry.space_group_name_H-M   'P 1'
#
loop_
_entity.id
_entity.type
_entity.pdbx_description
1 polymer ?
#
loop_
_entity_poly.entity_id
_entity_poly.type
_entity_poly.pdbx_seq_one_letter_code
_entity_poly.pdbx_strand_id
1 'polypeptide(L)'
;MFEKDTTELLLKFLDKKCRAAESEIAEKGVLSDEYALPLLLKTQFNHIAHLDTELSALRELMDRRFEKIDERFEKMEGRFERIDRKFSLVFTGMTTGFTILGFLIVLFGFIK
;
A
#
# COMPACT_ATOMS: atom_id res chain seq x y z
N MET A 1 2.25 26.59 -3.11
CA MET A 1 1.87 27.49 -4.24
C MET A 1 3.11 28.00 -4.96
N PHE A 2 4.10 28.58 -4.27
CA PHE A 2 5.35 29.08 -4.87
C PHE A 2 6.22 28.05 -5.62
N GLU A 3 6.27 26.79 -5.18
CA GLU A 3 7.10 25.76 -5.81
C GLU A 3 6.64 25.36 -7.23
N LYS A 4 5.33 25.43 -7.49
CA LYS A 4 4.75 25.02 -8.78
C LYS A 4 5.12 26.02 -9.87
N ASP A 5 5.00 27.31 -9.54
CA ASP A 5 5.36 28.41 -10.44
C ASP A 5 6.86 28.43 -10.74
N THR A 6 7.72 28.18 -9.74
CA THR A 6 9.17 28.12 -9.95
C THR A 6 9.58 26.93 -10.82
N THR A 7 8.93 25.78 -10.64
CA THR A 7 9.21 24.56 -11.43
C THR A 7 8.82 24.75 -12.88
N GLU A 8 7.66 25.37 -13.13
CA GLU A 8 7.20 25.69 -14.47
C GLU A 8 8.10 26.71 -15.17
N LEU A 9 8.60 27.71 -14.43
CA LEU A 9 9.55 28.70 -14.93
C LEU A 9 10.90 28.05 -15.30
N LEU A 10 11.40 27.15 -14.45
CA LEU A 10 12.65 26.40 -14.68
C LEU A 10 12.50 25.47 -15.89
N LEU A 11 11.38 24.77 -16.02
CA LEU A 11 11.10 23.92 -17.19
C LEU A 11 11.10 24.71 -18.49
N LYS A 12 10.41 25.87 -18.52
CA LYS A 12 10.42 26.78 -19.68
C LYS A 12 11.82 27.29 -20.01
N PHE A 13 12.62 27.60 -18.99
CA PHE A 13 14.02 28.00 -19.17
C PHE A 13 14.87 26.87 -19.77
N LEU A 14 14.77 25.65 -19.23
CA LEU A 14 15.50 24.48 -19.70
C LEU A 14 15.08 24.09 -21.12
N ASP A 15 13.78 24.14 -21.45
CA ASP A 15 13.30 23.91 -22.82
C ASP A 15 13.86 24.92 -23.82
N LYS A 16 13.92 26.20 -23.42
CA LYS A 16 14.52 27.23 -24.26
C LYS A 16 16.02 26.97 -24.49
N LYS A 17 16.75 26.55 -23.45
CA LYS A 17 18.18 26.22 -23.56
C LYS A 17 18.43 24.95 -24.38
N CYS A 18 17.59 23.91 -24.25
CA CYS A 18 17.67 22.72 -25.10
C CYS A 18 17.46 23.05 -26.58
N ARG A 19 16.45 23.85 -26.92
CA ARG A 19 16.21 24.26 -28.32
C ARG A 19 17.38 25.06 -28.90
N ALA A 20 17.99 25.93 -28.10
CA ALA A 20 19.17 26.68 -28.50
C ALA A 20 20.38 25.75 -28.73
N ALA A 21 20.57 24.74 -27.86
CA ALA A 21 21.61 23.74 -27.99
C ALA A 21 21.43 22.87 -29.24
N GLU A 22 20.20 22.42 -29.52
CA GLU A 22 19.85 21.67 -30.72
C GLU A 22 20.16 22.47 -32.00
N SER A 23 19.85 23.77 -32.00
CA SER A 23 20.18 24.67 -33.11
C SER A 23 21.69 24.82 -33.29
N GLU A 24 22.46 24.92 -32.20
CA GLU A 24 23.92 25.05 -32.28
C GLU A 24 24.58 23.75 -32.77
N ILE A 25 24.10 22.60 -32.31
CA ILE A 25 24.56 21.30 -32.80
C ILE A 25 24.23 21.16 -34.29
N ALA A 26 23.04 21.59 -34.73
CA ALA A 26 22.64 21.50 -36.13
C ALA A 26 23.47 22.41 -37.04
N GLU A 27 23.86 23.60 -36.58
CA GLU A 27 24.66 24.54 -37.38
C GLU A 27 26.17 24.28 -37.33
N LYS A 28 26.71 24.01 -36.14
CA LYS A 28 28.16 23.97 -35.89
C LYS A 28 28.69 22.56 -35.61
N GLY A 29 27.82 21.58 -35.40
CA GLY A 29 28.20 20.20 -35.09
C GLY A 29 28.83 20.02 -33.71
N VAL A 30 28.77 21.02 -32.83
CA VAL A 30 29.38 21.01 -31.49
C VAL A 30 28.38 21.46 -30.44
N LEU A 31 28.49 20.89 -29.24
CA LEU A 31 27.72 21.31 -28.07
C LEU A 31 28.58 22.28 -27.24
N SER A 32 28.15 23.52 -27.08
CA SER A 32 28.81 24.48 -26.19
C SER A 32 28.63 24.09 -24.71
N ASP A 33 29.67 24.35 -23.90
CA ASP A 33 29.68 24.18 -22.45
C ASP A 33 28.53 24.93 -21.75
N GLU A 34 28.04 26.02 -22.37
CA GLU A 34 26.87 26.79 -21.87
C GLU A 34 25.60 25.93 -21.78
N TYR A 35 25.44 24.96 -22.67
CA TYR A 35 24.24 24.15 -22.77
C TYR A 35 24.36 22.78 -22.10
N ALA A 36 25.59 22.32 -21.80
CA ALA A 36 25.83 21.02 -21.18
C ALA A 36 25.09 20.86 -19.84
N LEU A 37 25.21 21.84 -18.93
CA LEU A 37 24.54 21.81 -17.62
C LEU A 37 23.01 21.88 -17.74
N PRO A 38 22.41 22.79 -18.53
CA PRO A 38 20.97 22.78 -18.78
C PRO A 38 20.43 21.47 -19.37
N LEU A 39 21.13 20.85 -20.32
CA LEU A 39 20.70 19.57 -20.92
C LEU A 39 20.72 18.44 -19.90
N LEU A 40 21.78 18.34 -19.10
CA LEU A 40 21.88 17.38 -18.01
C LEU A 40 20.74 17.59 -17.01
N LEU A 41 20.48 18.84 -16.61
CA LEU A 41 19.42 19.14 -15.66
C LEU A 41 18.03 18.80 -16.21
N LYS A 42 17.76 19.07 -17.49
CA LYS A 42 16.51 18.69 -18.16
C LYS A 42 16.31 17.17 -18.18
N THR A 43 17.38 16.44 -18.49
CA THR A 43 17.37 14.97 -18.53
C THR A 43 17.08 14.40 -17.14
N GLN A 44 17.75 14.92 -16.10
CA GLN A 44 17.53 14.49 -14.72
C GLN A 44 16.12 14.84 -14.23
N PHE A 45 15.62 16.03 -14.55
CA PHE A 45 14.26 16.43 -14.19
C PHE A 45 13.21 15.50 -14.80
N ASN A 46 13.36 15.14 -16.08
CA ASN A 46 12.46 14.19 -16.75
C ASN A 46 12.49 12.81 -16.07
N HIS A 47 13.68 12.32 -15.69
CA HIS A 47 13.81 11.05 -14.99
C HIS A 47 13.11 11.09 -13.61
N ILE A 48 13.27 12.18 -12.86
CA ILE A 48 12.60 12.36 -11.55
C ILE A 48 11.08 12.44 -11.71
N ALA A 49 10.57 13.16 -12.72
CA ALA A 49 9.14 13.25 -12.99
C ALA A 49 8.54 11.87 -13.35
N HIS A 50 9.29 11.03 -14.06
CA HIS A 50 8.87 9.66 -14.36
C HIS A 50 8.79 8.79 -13.10
N LEU A 51 9.76 8.91 -12.19
CA LEU A 51 9.76 8.17 -10.92
C LEU A 51 8.53 8.49 -10.07
N ASP A 52 8.07 9.75 -10.04
CA ASP A 52 6.86 10.14 -9.31
C ASP A 52 5.59 9.42 -9.85
N THR A 53 5.55 9.23 -11.17
CA THR A 53 4.46 8.49 -11.83
C THR A 53 4.51 7.01 -11.47
N GLU A 54 5.69 6.39 -11.49
CA GLU A 54 5.86 4.98 -11.09
C GLU A 54 5.55 4.76 -9.61
N LEU A 55 5.96 5.67 -8.73
CA LEU A 55 5.66 5.62 -7.30
C LEU A 55 4.16 5.73 -7.04
N SER A 56 3.47 6.59 -7.78
CA SER A 56 2.01 6.72 -7.70
C SER A 56 1.32 5.41 -8.13
N ALA A 57 1.76 4.80 -9.24
CA ALA A 57 1.23 3.52 -9.69
C ALA A 57 1.50 2.37 -8.70
N LEU A 58 2.70 2.36 -8.10
CA LEU A 58 3.06 1.39 -7.07
C LEU A 58 2.19 1.55 -5.82
N ARG A 59 1.90 2.78 -5.41
CA ARG A 59 1.00 3.07 -4.29
C ARG A 59 -0.40 2.53 -4.54
N GLU A 60 -0.98 2.78 -5.71
CA GLU A 60 -2.30 2.24 -6.07
C GLU A 60 -2.31 0.70 -6.10
N LEU A 61 -1.22 0.07 -6.56
CA LEU A 61 -1.09 -1.38 -6.51
C LEU A 61 -1.06 -1.89 -5.07
N MET A 62 -0.32 -1.22 -4.17
CA MET A 62 -0.28 -1.56 -2.76
C MET A 62 -1.65 -1.42 -2.10
N ASP A 63 -2.36 -0.32 -2.34
CA ASP A 63 -3.69 -0.08 -1.78
C ASP A 63 -4.65 -1.23 -2.17
N ARG A 64 -4.70 -1.60 -3.46
CA ARG A 64 -5.52 -2.75 -3.93
C ARG A 64 -5.10 -4.08 -3.30
N ARG A 65 -3.81 -4.27 -3.02
CA ARG A 65 -3.32 -5.48 -2.36
C ARG A 65 -3.72 -5.51 -0.89
N PHE A 66 -3.70 -4.37 -0.21
CA PHE A 66 -4.14 -4.24 1.17
C PHE A 66 -5.65 -4.46 1.30
N GLU A 67 -6.47 -3.89 0.41
CA GLU A 67 -7.92 -4.17 0.38
C GLU A 67 -8.22 -5.67 0.29
N LYS A 68 -7.51 -6.38 -0.58
CA LYS A 68 -7.64 -7.84 -0.70
C LYS A 68 -7.18 -8.60 0.55
N ILE A 69 -6.23 -8.04 1.29
CA ILE A 69 -5.78 -8.61 2.57
C ILE A 69 -6.87 -8.40 3.61
N ASP A 70 -7.48 -7.22 3.68
CA ASP A 70 -8.57 -6.89 4.60
C ASP A 70 -9.78 -7.80 4.38
N GLU A 71 -10.22 -8.00 3.13
CA GLU A 71 -11.30 -8.95 2.80
C GLU A 71 -11.00 -10.38 3.30
N ARG A 72 -9.73 -10.81 3.24
CA ARG A 72 -9.33 -12.12 3.74
C ARG A 72 -9.35 -12.18 5.26
N PHE A 73 -9.00 -11.09 5.94
CA PHE A 73 -9.08 -10.99 7.39
C PHE A 73 -10.53 -11.01 7.88
N GLU A 74 -11.44 -10.25 7.26
CA GLU A 74 -12.87 -10.29 7.59
C GLU A 74 -13.45 -11.70 7.44
N LYS A 75 -13.10 -12.40 6.35
CA LYS A 75 -13.50 -13.79 6.15
C LYS A 75 -12.93 -14.73 7.22
N MET A 76 -11.73 -14.43 7.73
CA MET A 76 -11.08 -15.18 8.80
C MET A 76 -11.78 -14.95 10.14
N GLU A 77 -12.13 -13.71 10.47
CA GLU A 77 -12.93 -13.35 11.65
C GLU A 77 -14.27 -14.11 11.66
N GLY A 78 -15.00 -14.09 10.55
CA GLY A 78 -16.27 -14.85 10.46
C GLY A 78 -16.11 -16.37 10.55
N ARG A 79 -14.90 -16.92 10.35
CA ARG A 79 -14.60 -18.33 10.66
C ARG A 79 -14.29 -18.52 12.14
N PHE A 80 -13.52 -17.62 12.74
CA PHE A 80 -13.22 -17.65 14.18
C PHE A 80 -14.49 -17.53 15.02
N GLU A 81 -15.40 -16.61 14.71
CA GLU A 81 -16.67 -16.52 15.43
C GLU A 81 -17.50 -17.81 15.37
N ARG A 82 -17.50 -18.49 14.21
CA ARG A 82 -18.18 -19.78 14.07
C ARG A 82 -17.53 -20.88 14.93
N ILE A 83 -16.20 -20.83 15.04
CA ILE A 83 -15.44 -21.72 15.90
C ILE A 83 -15.79 -21.43 17.36
N ASP A 84 -15.79 -20.16 17.78
CA ASP A 84 -16.14 -19.76 19.15
C ASP A 84 -17.54 -20.19 19.54
N ARG A 85 -18.53 -20.03 18.65
CA ARG A 85 -19.90 -20.52 18.89
C ARG A 85 -19.95 -22.03 19.10
N LYS A 86 -19.20 -22.82 18.31
CA LYS A 86 -19.13 -24.28 18.47
C LYS A 86 -18.45 -24.66 19.78
N PHE A 87 -17.34 -24.01 20.12
CA PHE A 87 -16.63 -24.25 21.38
C PHE A 87 -17.50 -23.92 22.58
N SER A 88 -18.22 -22.80 22.55
CA SER A 88 -19.19 -22.43 23.60
C SER A 88 -20.28 -23.47 23.78
N LEU A 89 -20.89 -23.94 22.67
CA LEU A 89 -21.91 -25.00 22.74
C LEU A 89 -21.39 -26.30 23.33
N VAL A 90 -20.20 -26.74 22.89
CA VAL A 90 -19.56 -27.96 23.42
C VAL A 90 -19.25 -27.81 24.91
N PHE A 91 -18.72 -26.65 25.32
CA PHE A 91 -18.43 -26.35 26.71
C PHE A 91 -19.69 -26.40 27.58
N THR A 92 -20.78 -25.73 27.16
CA THR A 92 -22.06 -25.74 27.89
C THR A 92 -22.67 -27.13 27.97
N GLY A 93 -22.60 -27.93 26.90
CA GLY A 93 -23.07 -29.32 26.93
C GLY A 93 -22.29 -30.16 27.94
N MET A 94 -20.97 -29.98 27.98
CA MET A 94 -20.10 -30.67 28.93
C MET A 94 -20.36 -30.25 30.38
N THR A 95 -20.47 -28.94 30.67
CA THR A 95 -20.76 -28.47 32.03
C THR A 95 -22.10 -28.97 32.53
N THR A 96 -23.14 -28.92 31.70
CA THR A 96 -24.47 -29.45 32.04
C THR A 96 -24.41 -30.94 32.35
N GLY A 97 -23.70 -31.72 31.53
CA GLY A 97 -23.51 -33.16 31.76
C GLY A 97 -22.82 -33.46 33.09
N PHE A 98 -21.73 -32.73 33.40
CA PHE A 98 -21.04 -32.88 34.69
C PHE A 98 -21.91 -32.47 35.88
N THR A 99 -22.69 -31.40 35.76
CA THR A 99 -23.63 -30.97 36.81
C THR A 99 -24.67 -32.05 37.09
N ILE A 100 -25.32 -32.59 36.06
CA ILE A 100 -26.32 -33.67 36.20
C ILE A 100 -25.69 -34.90 36.85
N LEU A 101 -24.51 -35.31 36.38
CA LEU A 101 -23.81 -36.46 36.95
C LEU A 101 -23.48 -36.26 38.43
N GLY A 102 -23.02 -35.06 38.81
CA GLY A 102 -22.78 -34.70 40.21
C GLY A 102 -24.04 -34.80 41.06
N PHE A 103 -25.18 -34.28 40.58
CA PHE A 103 -26.47 -34.41 41.26
C PHE A 103 -26.90 -35.88 41.42
N LEU A 104 -26.75 -36.70 40.38
CA LEU A 104 -27.08 -38.12 40.45
C LEU A 104 -26.24 -38.86 41.50
N ILE A 105 -24.93 -38.58 41.56
CA ILE A 105 -24.04 -39.17 42.57
C ILE A 105 -24.50 -38.80 43.99
N VAL A 106 -24.85 -37.53 44.23
CA VAL A 106 -25.36 -37.07 45.53
C VAL A 106 -26.68 -37.75 45.89
N LEU A 107 -27.62 -37.86 44.95
CA LEU A 107 -28.92 -38.51 45.17
C LEU A 107 -28.76 -40.00 45.49
N PHE A 108 -27.98 -40.74 44.71
CA PHE A 108 -27.73 -42.16 44.96
C PHE A 108 -26.94 -42.41 46.25
N GLY A 109 -26.01 -41.52 46.60
CA GLY A 109 -25.25 -41.58 47.85
C GLY A 109 -26.10 -41.30 49.09
N PHE A 110 -27.25 -40.61 48.95
CA PHE A 110 -28.17 -40.32 50.07
C PHE A 110 -29.25 -41.40 50.26
N ILE A 111 -29.50 -42.21 49.22
CA ILE A 111 -30.50 -43.30 49.22
C ILE A 111 -29.92 -44.61 49.76
N LYS A 112 -28.60 -44.73 49.89
CA LYS A 112 -27.89 -45.89 50.45
C LYS A 112 -27.38 -45.61 51.86
#